data_AF-A0A954F0K9-F1
#
_entry.id   AF-A0A954F0K9-F1
#
_cell.length_a   1.000
_cell.length_b   1.000
_cell.length_c   1.000
_cell.angle_alpha   90.00
_cell.angle_beta   90.00
_cell.angle_gamma   90.00
#
_symmetry.space_group_name_H-M   'P 1'
#
loop_
_entity.id
_entity.type
_entity.pdbx_description
1 polymer ?
#
loop_
_entity_poly.entity_id
_entity_poly.type
_entity_poly.pdbx_seq_one_letter_code
_entity_poly.pdbx_strand_id
1 'polypeptide(L)'
;MFSGVRLFGWLVWALLLAGVLRLHQQPIAAEHSICGPWGCGPPMNALIACHLAWLVALVPVAVIVPARLSPRVARVTGWTLILTSLAAVIGVMVYESLFWLQIVHESLQGYFGHRVLFVLATWTDLPIVQTFLLGVVFLFRGAGEDRPVVESPQ
;
A
#
# COMPACT_ATOMS: atom_id res chain seq x y z
N MET A 1 23.85 -5.64 -25.62
CA MET A 1 23.67 -4.23 -25.20
C MET A 1 22.53 -4.00 -24.17
N PHE A 2 21.63 -4.96 -23.93
CA PHE A 2 20.48 -4.80 -22.99
C PHE A 2 20.81 -4.85 -21.49
N SER A 3 22.03 -5.23 -21.08
CA SER A 3 22.38 -5.36 -19.65
C SER A 3 22.55 -4.03 -18.93
N GLY A 4 23.00 -2.97 -19.62
CA GLY A 4 23.26 -1.67 -18.99
C GLY A 4 22.01 -0.98 -18.47
N VAL A 5 20.93 -0.97 -19.25
CA VAL A 5 19.64 -0.34 -18.86
C VAL A 5 19.01 -1.05 -17.66
N ARG A 6 19.11 -2.38 -17.60
CA ARG A 6 18.60 -3.17 -16.46
C ARG A 6 19.36 -2.85 -15.19
N LEU A 7 20.70 -2.82 -15.25
CA LEU A 7 21.54 -2.48 -14.10
C LEU A 7 21.23 -1.07 -13.59
N PHE A 8 21.13 -0.09 -14.50
CA PHE A 8 20.79 1.27 -14.14
C PHE A 8 19.42 1.37 -13.43
N GLY A 9 18.40 0.68 -13.95
CA GLY A 9 17.07 0.66 -13.32
C GLY A 9 17.09 0.09 -11.90
N TRP A 10 17.84 -1.00 -11.67
CA TRP A 10 18.02 -1.57 -10.32
C TRP A 10 18.78 -0.64 -9.38
N LEU A 11 19.81 0.07 -9.86
CA LEU A 11 20.54 1.04 -9.06
C LEU A 11 19.65 2.22 -8.65
N VAL A 12 18.88 2.77 -9.59
CA VAL A 12 17.92 3.84 -9.29
C VAL A 12 16.88 3.38 -8.27
N TRP A 13 16.31 2.18 -8.45
CA TRP A 13 15.36 1.61 -7.50
C TRP A 13 15.97 1.44 -6.09
N ALA A 14 17.18 0.89 -6.00
CA ALA A 14 17.87 0.70 -4.73
C ALA A 14 18.20 2.04 -4.04
N LEU A 15 18.62 3.05 -4.80
CA LEU A 15 18.88 4.40 -4.29
C LEU A 15 17.61 5.08 -3.79
N LEU A 16 16.49 4.93 -4.51
CA LEU A 16 15.19 5.45 -4.06
C LEU A 16 14.75 4.77 -2.77
N LEU A 17 14.88 3.44 -2.68
CA LEU A 17 14.53 2.69 -1.48
C LEU A 17 15.39 3.11 -0.28
N ALA A 18 16.70 3.22 -0.48
CA ALA A 18 17.62 3.73 0.55
C ALA A 18 17.26 5.17 0.96
N GLY A 19 16.91 6.02 -0.01
CA GLY A 19 16.51 7.41 0.22
C GLY A 19 15.24 7.53 1.07
N VAL A 20 14.19 6.76 0.77
CA VAL A 20 12.95 6.80 1.57
C VAL A 20 13.16 6.25 2.99
N LEU A 21 14.01 5.23 3.16
CA LEU A 21 14.36 4.73 4.50
C LEU A 21 15.12 5.77 5.32
N ARG A 22 15.94 6.62 4.70
CA ARG A 22 16.65 7.73 5.38
C ARG A 22 15.71 8.83 5.88
N LEU A 23 14.46 8.90 5.42
CA LEU A 23 13.48 9.87 5.92
C LEU A 23 13.19 9.69 7.42
N HIS A 24 13.40 8.49 7.98
CA HIS A 24 13.25 8.26 9.42
C HIS A 24 14.21 9.12 10.26
N GLN A 25 15.33 9.57 9.69
CA GLN A 25 16.38 10.36 10.37
C GLN A 25 16.14 11.86 10.24
N GLN A 26 15.20 12.28 9.39
CA GLN A 26 14.94 13.69 9.12
C GLN A 26 13.85 14.20 10.07
N PRO A 27 14.03 15.38 10.70
CA PRO A 27 13.02 15.99 11.56
C PRO A 27 11.95 16.71 10.71
N ILE A 28 11.19 15.97 9.90
CA ILE A 28 10.22 16.54 8.95
C ILE A 28 8.94 17.00 9.65
N ALA A 29 8.41 16.17 10.54
CA ALA A 29 7.31 16.52 11.43
C ALA A 29 7.82 16.57 12.88
N ALA A 30 7.21 17.44 13.70
CA ALA A 30 7.48 17.53 15.13
C ALA A 30 7.53 16.12 15.74
N GLU A 31 8.51 15.86 16.61
CA GLU A 31 8.79 14.55 17.22
C GLU A 31 7.64 13.97 18.07
N HIS A 32 6.49 14.64 18.08
CA HIS A 32 5.28 14.16 18.72
C HIS A 32 4.78 12.91 18.00
N SER A 33 4.80 11.80 18.72
CA SER A 33 4.07 10.59 18.36
C SER A 33 2.60 10.93 18.12
N ILE A 34 1.98 10.24 17.15
CA ILE A 34 0.53 10.33 16.97
C ILE A 34 -0.10 9.64 18.18
N CYS A 35 -0.49 10.43 19.15
CA CYS A 35 -1.17 9.99 20.36
C CYS A 35 -2.60 10.52 20.39
N GLY A 36 -3.53 9.68 20.81
CA GLY A 36 -4.92 10.05 21.04
C GLY A 36 -5.64 9.01 21.89
N PRO A 37 -6.97 9.13 22.07
CA PRO A 37 -7.76 8.14 22.81
C PRO A 37 -7.70 6.71 22.24
N TRP A 38 -7.27 6.58 20.98
CA TRP A 38 -7.06 5.31 20.29
C TRP A 38 -5.66 4.70 20.52
N GLY A 39 -4.79 5.34 21.31
CA GLY A 39 -3.44 4.89 21.65
C GLY A 39 -2.34 5.84 21.17
N CYS A 40 -1.09 5.44 21.42
CA CYS A 40 0.10 6.12 20.95
C CYS A 40 0.83 5.26 19.91
N GLY A 41 1.19 5.88 18.80
CA GLY A 41 1.92 5.23 17.71
C GLY A 41 3.42 5.52 17.73
N PRO A 42 4.18 4.89 16.82
CA PRO A 42 5.57 5.28 16.57
C PRO A 42 5.66 6.71 16.00
N PRO A 43 6.87 7.29 15.91
CA PRO A 43 7.07 8.59 15.28
C PRO A 43 6.52 8.64 13.85
N MET A 44 5.85 9.74 13.50
CA MET A 44 5.24 9.93 12.17
C MET A 44 6.23 9.69 11.02
N ASN A 45 7.48 10.17 11.17
CA ASN A 45 8.51 10.02 10.15
C ASN A 45 8.87 8.55 9.89
N ALA A 46 8.79 7.69 10.92
CA ALA A 46 9.01 6.25 10.77
C ALA A 46 7.87 5.59 9.98
N LEU A 47 6.61 5.94 10.27
CA LEU A 47 5.45 5.43 9.52
C LEU A 47 5.49 5.83 8.04
N ILE A 48 5.79 7.10 7.78
CA ILE A 48 5.95 7.61 6.41
C ILE A 48 7.07 6.86 5.69
N ALA A 49 8.23 6.69 6.32
CA ALA A 49 9.36 5.96 5.75
C ALA A 49 8.98 4.51 5.41
N CYS A 50 8.29 3.80 6.31
CA CYS A 50 7.83 2.43 6.09
C CYS A 50 6.84 2.32 4.92
N HIS A 51 5.82 3.18 4.88
CA HIS A 51 4.84 3.16 3.79
C HIS A 51 5.43 3.53 2.43
N LEU A 52 6.33 4.52 2.40
CA LEU A 52 7.06 4.88 1.18
C LEU A 52 8.01 3.78 0.74
N ALA A 53 8.70 3.11 1.69
CA ALA A 53 9.54 1.96 1.40
C ALA A 53 8.74 0.84 0.75
N TRP A 54 7.53 0.52 1.24
CA TRP A 54 6.65 -0.45 0.59
C TRP A 54 6.20 -0.03 -0.81
N LEU A 55 5.83 1.24 -1.00
CA LEU A 55 5.47 1.75 -2.32
C LEU A 55 6.62 1.58 -3.32
N VAL A 56 7.83 1.99 -2.95
CA VAL A 56 9.04 1.85 -3.78
C VAL A 56 9.37 0.38 -4.02
N ALA A 57 9.31 -0.45 -2.97
CA ALA A 57 9.61 -1.88 -3.05
C ALA A 57 8.67 -2.62 -4.02
N LEU A 58 7.40 -2.20 -4.12
CA LEU A 58 6.40 -2.80 -5.01
C LEU A 58 6.45 -2.27 -6.45
N VAL A 59 7.20 -1.20 -6.75
CA VAL A 59 7.30 -0.64 -8.12
C VAL A 59 7.72 -1.68 -9.17
N PRO A 60 8.76 -2.52 -8.96
CA PRO A 60 9.14 -3.52 -9.95
C PRO A 60 8.00 -4.49 -10.25
N VAL A 61 7.25 -4.90 -9.22
CA VAL A 61 6.08 -5.77 -9.39
C VAL A 61 4.98 -5.05 -10.16
N ALA A 62 4.69 -3.80 -9.81
CA ALA A 62 3.65 -2.98 -10.45
C ALA A 62 3.93 -2.70 -11.94
N VAL A 63 5.20 -2.64 -12.36
CA VAL A 63 5.58 -2.29 -13.73
C VAL A 63 5.87 -3.53 -14.57
N ILE A 64 6.68 -4.46 -14.05
CA ILE A 64 7.20 -5.59 -14.84
C ILE A 64 6.15 -6.70 -14.98
N VAL A 65 5.40 -7.00 -13.91
CA VAL A 65 4.48 -8.13 -13.92
C VAL A 65 3.30 -7.88 -14.86
N PRO A 66 2.54 -6.77 -14.77
CA PRO A 66 1.42 -6.51 -15.69
C PRO A 66 1.84 -6.50 -17.16
N ALA A 67 3.05 -6.04 -17.47
CA ALA A 67 3.57 -6.02 -18.83
C ALA A 67 3.83 -7.41 -19.43
N ARG A 68 3.76 -8.47 -18.62
CA ARG A 68 3.96 -9.88 -19.03
C ARG A 68 2.71 -10.74 -18.87
N LEU A 69 1.64 -10.20 -18.30
CA LEU A 69 0.39 -10.93 -18.08
C LEU A 69 -0.58 -10.61 -19.21
N SER A 70 -1.44 -11.58 -19.55
CA SER A 70 -2.58 -11.29 -20.41
C SER A 70 -3.56 -10.36 -19.66
N PRO A 71 -4.34 -9.54 -20.39
CA PRO A 71 -5.29 -8.58 -19.80
C PRO A 71 -6.25 -9.22 -18.80
N ARG A 72 -6.75 -10.42 -19.12
CA ARG A 72 -7.62 -11.20 -18.24
C ARG A 72 -6.93 -11.60 -16.94
N VAL A 73 -5.70 -12.11 -17.01
CA VAL A 73 -4.95 -12.52 -15.81
C VAL A 73 -4.62 -11.29 -14.97
N ALA A 74 -4.19 -10.19 -15.59
CA ALA A 74 -3.94 -8.93 -14.88
C ALA A 74 -5.18 -8.44 -14.11
N ARG A 75 -6.38 -8.51 -14.72
CA ARG A 75 -7.63 -8.13 -14.03
C ARG A 75 -7.96 -9.06 -12.86
N VAL A 76 -7.86 -10.36 -13.05
CA VAL A 76 -8.12 -11.33 -11.97
C VAL A 76 -7.16 -11.09 -10.81
N THR A 77 -5.86 -10.94 -11.09
CA THR A 77 -4.86 -10.60 -10.06
C THR A 77 -5.18 -9.28 -9.37
N GLY A 78 -5.58 -8.25 -10.13
CA GLY A 78 -5.98 -6.95 -9.57
C GLY A 78 -7.15 -7.07 -8.59
N TRP A 79 -8.20 -7.80 -8.98
CA TRP A 79 -9.34 -8.08 -8.11
C TRP A 79 -8.96 -8.89 -6.88
N THR A 80 -8.14 -9.92 -7.03
CA THR A 80 -7.65 -10.72 -5.90
C THR A 80 -6.92 -9.84 -4.89
N LEU A 81 -5.98 -8.99 -5.34
CA LEU A 81 -5.25 -8.08 -4.46
C LEU A 81 -6.17 -7.10 -3.72
N ILE A 82 -7.15 -6.52 -4.42
CA ILE A 82 -8.14 -5.62 -3.81
C ILE A 82 -8.98 -6.36 -2.77
N LEU A 83 -9.57 -7.49 -3.14
CA LEU A 83 -10.44 -8.26 -2.25
C LEU A 83 -9.69 -8.77 -1.01
N THR A 84 -8.45 -9.25 -1.17
CA THR A 84 -7.60 -9.64 -0.04
C THR A 84 -7.30 -8.44 0.87
N SER A 85 -7.02 -7.27 0.30
CA SER A 85 -6.76 -6.05 1.10
C SER A 85 -8.01 -5.60 1.86
N LEU A 86 -9.19 -5.65 1.22
CA LEU A 86 -10.47 -5.36 1.86
C LEU A 86 -10.81 -6.37 2.97
N ALA A 87 -10.55 -7.66 2.73
CA ALA A 87 -10.73 -8.69 3.74
C ALA A 87 -9.82 -8.46 4.96
N ALA A 88 -8.58 -8.01 4.75
CA ALA A 88 -7.69 -7.64 5.85
C ALA A 88 -8.22 -6.44 6.65
N VAL A 89 -8.75 -5.40 5.99
CA VAL A 89 -9.41 -4.26 6.66
C VAL A 89 -10.61 -4.71 7.49
N ILE A 90 -11.47 -5.56 6.93
CA ILE A 90 -12.61 -6.14 7.66
C ILE A 90 -12.12 -6.95 8.86
N GLY A 91 -11.05 -7.73 8.69
CA GLY A 91 -10.42 -8.48 9.78
C GLY A 91 -9.97 -7.58 10.93
N VAL A 92 -9.33 -6.45 10.63
CA VAL A 92 -8.97 -5.43 11.64
C VAL A 92 -10.22 -4.87 12.33
N MET A 93 -11.27 -4.55 11.57
CA MET A 93 -12.52 -4.04 12.14
C MET A 93 -13.19 -5.06 13.08
N VAL A 94 -13.24 -6.34 12.69
CA VAL A 94 -13.80 -7.40 13.53
C VAL A 94 -12.94 -7.64 14.77
N TYR A 95 -11.61 -7.64 14.63
CA TYR A 95 -10.71 -7.78 15.76
C TYR A 95 -10.90 -6.64 16.77
N GLU A 96 -10.84 -5.39 16.31
CA GLU A 96 -10.99 -4.23 17.19
C GLU A 96 -12.39 -4.15 17.80
N SER A 97 -13.45 -4.60 17.11
CA SER A 97 -14.80 -4.61 17.70
C SER A 97 -14.98 -5.67 18.78
N LEU A 98 -14.33 -6.83 18.64
CA LEU A 98 -14.39 -7.91 19.62
C LEU A 98 -13.49 -7.67 20.84
N PHE A 99 -12.36 -6.98 20.66
CA PHE A 99 -11.37 -6.82 21.74
C PHE A 99 -11.30 -5.40 22.29
N TRP A 100 -11.16 -4.38 21.43
CA TRP A 100 -10.96 -3.00 21.90
C TRP A 100 -12.24 -2.38 22.47
N LEU A 101 -13.40 -2.61 21.83
CA LEU A 101 -14.68 -2.08 22.34
C LEU A 101 -15.07 -2.66 23.70
N GLN A 102 -14.61 -3.87 24.02
CA GLN A 102 -14.93 -4.53 25.31
C GLN A 102 -14.12 -3.97 26.48
N ILE A 103 -12.97 -3.35 26.22
CA ILE A 103 -12.06 -2.86 27.26
C ILE A 103 -12.03 -1.33 27.37
N VAL A 104 -12.45 -0.62 26.33
CA VAL A 104 -12.41 0.85 26.30
C VAL A 104 -13.60 1.45 27.04
N HIS A 105 -13.38 2.55 27.77
CA HIS A 105 -14.44 3.32 28.40
C HIS A 105 -15.49 3.78 27.38
N GLU A 106 -16.78 3.75 27.73
CA GLU A 106 -17.91 4.02 26.83
C GLU A 106 -17.80 5.37 26.10
N SER A 107 -17.31 6.40 26.80
CA SER A 107 -17.11 7.74 26.21
C SER A 107 -16.11 7.78 25.05
N LEU A 108 -15.27 6.75 24.90
CA LEU A 108 -14.26 6.65 23.85
C LEU A 108 -14.69 5.74 22.70
N GLN A 109 -15.79 4.99 22.83
CA GLN A 109 -16.24 4.07 21.77
C GLN A 109 -16.58 4.79 20.46
N GLY A 110 -16.97 6.07 20.51
CA GLY A 110 -17.16 6.92 19.34
C GLY A 110 -15.91 7.11 18.47
N TYR A 111 -14.71 6.82 18.99
CA TYR A 111 -13.45 6.87 18.26
C TYR A 111 -13.10 5.56 17.54
N PHE A 112 -14.01 4.59 17.47
CA PHE A 112 -13.75 3.29 16.83
C PHE A 112 -13.19 3.40 15.40
N GLY A 113 -13.74 4.29 14.57
CA GLY A 113 -13.21 4.53 13.22
C GLY A 113 -11.78 5.05 13.21
N HIS A 114 -11.44 5.98 14.11
CA HIS A 114 -10.08 6.49 14.27
C HIS A 114 -9.12 5.40 14.74
N ARG A 115 -9.58 4.51 15.63
CA ARG A 115 -8.82 3.34 16.08
C ARG A 115 -8.50 2.39 14.92
N VAL A 116 -9.48 2.05 14.10
CA VAL A 116 -9.26 1.20 12.92
C VAL A 116 -8.27 1.84 11.94
N LEU A 117 -8.46 3.12 11.62
CA LEU A 117 -7.53 3.86 10.74
C LEU A 117 -6.12 3.94 11.33
N PHE A 118 -6.00 4.16 12.64
CA PHE A 118 -4.74 4.18 13.35
C PHE A 118 -4.03 2.82 13.29
N VAL A 119 -4.75 1.71 13.53
CA VAL A 119 -4.18 0.35 13.39
C VAL A 119 -3.71 0.10 11.96
N LEU A 120 -4.52 0.42 10.95
CA LEU A 120 -4.14 0.26 9.56
C LEU A 120 -2.93 1.11 9.16
N ALA A 121 -2.81 2.34 9.69
CA ALA A 121 -1.68 3.23 9.42
C ALA A 121 -0.41 2.83 10.19
N THR A 122 -0.54 2.20 11.35
CA THR A 122 0.61 1.79 12.17
C THR A 122 1.07 0.37 11.89
N TRP A 123 0.24 -0.45 11.24
CA TRP A 123 0.57 -1.82 10.90
C TRP A 123 1.42 -1.90 9.63
N THR A 124 2.73 -1.69 9.80
CA THR A 124 3.69 -1.62 8.69
C THR A 124 4.20 -2.98 8.23
N ASP A 125 3.93 -4.06 8.95
CA ASP A 125 4.39 -5.41 8.59
C ASP A 125 3.64 -5.98 7.39
N LEU A 126 2.38 -5.57 7.21
CA LEU A 126 1.54 -5.95 6.07
C LEU A 126 1.19 -4.71 5.27
N PRO A 127 1.63 -4.59 4.00
CA PRO A 127 1.40 -3.39 3.19
C PRO A 127 -0.02 -3.31 2.61
N ILE A 128 -1.06 -3.42 3.45
CA ILE A 128 -2.48 -3.55 3.05
C ILE A 128 -2.90 -2.41 2.09
N VAL A 129 -2.52 -1.18 2.42
CA VAL A 129 -2.85 -0.01 1.58
C VAL A 129 -2.12 -0.09 0.24
N GLN A 130 -0.84 -0.46 0.24
CA GLN A 130 -0.03 -0.54 -0.97
C GLN A 130 -0.43 -1.74 -1.84
N THR A 131 -0.86 -2.86 -1.26
CA THR A 131 -1.39 -4.01 -2.02
C THR A 131 -2.73 -3.69 -2.66
N PHE A 132 -3.58 -2.92 -2.00
CA PHE A 132 -4.81 -2.39 -2.60
C PHE A 132 -4.48 -1.52 -3.83
N LEU A 133 -3.56 -0.56 -3.68
CA LEU A 133 -3.11 0.30 -4.78
C LEU A 133 -2.49 -0.50 -5.93
N LEU A 134 -1.69 -1.52 -5.62
CA LEU A 134 -1.13 -2.43 -6.62
C LEU A 134 -2.23 -3.17 -7.39
N GLY A 135 -3.28 -3.63 -6.70
CA GLY A 135 -4.44 -4.24 -7.34
C GLY A 135 -5.15 -3.29 -8.32
N VAL A 136 -5.30 -2.02 -7.94
CA VAL A 136 -5.85 -0.97 -8.81
C VAL A 136 -4.99 -0.78 -10.07
N VAL A 137 -3.66 -0.74 -9.93
CA VAL A 137 -2.74 -0.64 -11.08
C VAL A 137 -2.93 -1.81 -12.05
N PHE A 138 -3.06 -3.04 -11.53
CA PHE A 138 -3.29 -4.24 -12.33
C PHE A 138 -4.63 -4.20 -13.07
N LEU A 139 -5.70 -3.71 -12.42
CA LEU A 139 -7.01 -3.55 -13.06
C LEU A 139 -6.95 -2.56 -14.23
N PHE A 140 -6.35 -1.39 -14.04
CA PHE A 140 -6.25 -0.38 -15.09
C PHE A 140 -5.40 -0.84 -16.27
N ARG A 141 -4.28 -1.54 -16.01
CA ARG A 141 -3.45 -2.13 -17.08
C ARG A 141 -4.22 -3.20 -17.86
N GLY A 142 -4.95 -4.06 -17.17
CA GLY A 142 -5.77 -5.08 -17.82
C GLY A 142 -6.92 -4.50 -18.63
N ALA A 143 -7.45 -3.31 -18.32
CA ALA A 143 -8.60 -2.73 -19.03
C ALA A 143 -8.25 -2.11 -20.40
N GLY A 144 -7.00 -1.69 -20.62
CA GLY A 144 -6.61 -0.95 -21.83
C GLY A 144 -6.57 -1.76 -23.13
N GLU A 145 -6.47 -3.08 -23.04
CA GLU A 145 -6.18 -3.96 -24.17
C GLU A 145 -7.43 -4.58 -24.82
N ASP A 146 -8.62 -4.38 -24.22
CA ASP A 146 -9.92 -4.77 -24.82
C ASP A 146 -10.41 -3.79 -25.90
N ARG A 147 -9.61 -2.77 -26.26
CA ARG A 147 -10.00 -1.85 -27.33
C ARG A 147 -9.97 -2.61 -28.66
N PRO A 148 -11.12 -2.79 -29.34
CA PRO A 148 -11.13 -3.44 -30.63
C PRO A 148 -10.21 -2.66 -31.58
N VAL A 149 -9.38 -3.38 -32.32
CA VAL A 149 -8.60 -2.78 -33.42
C VAL A 149 -9.62 -2.31 -34.43
N VAL A 150 -9.89 -1.01 -34.46
CA VAL A 150 -10.73 -0.41 -35.50
C VAL A 150 -9.93 -0.50 -36.79
N GLU A 151 -10.26 -1.48 -37.63
CA GLU A 151 -9.70 -1.55 -38.99
C GLU A 151 -10.09 -0.28 -39.74
N SER A 152 -9.10 0.51 -40.16
CA SER A 152 -9.35 1.69 -40.98
C SER A 152 -9.87 1.23 -42.35
N PRO A 153 -11.00 1.79 -42.86
CA PRO A 153 -11.43 1.51 -44.22
C PRO A 153 -10.36 1.99 -45.21
N GLN A 154 -9.91 1.07 -46.07
CA GLN A 154 -8.97 1.31 -47.17
C GLN A 154 -9.67 2.00 -48.35
#